data_AF-A0A6A3CHH5-F1
#
_entry.id   AF-A0A6A3CHH5-F1
#
_cell.length_a   1.000
_cell.length_b   1.000
_cell.length_c   1.000
_cell.angle_alpha   90.00
_cell.angle_beta   90.00
_cell.angle_gamma   90.00
#
_symmetry.space_group_name_H-M   'P 1'
#
loop_
_entity.id
_entity.type
_entity.pdbx_description
1 polymer ?
#
loop_
_entity_poly.entity_id
_entity_poly.type
_entity_poly.pdbx_seq_one_letter_code
_entity_poly.pdbx_strand_id
1 'polypeptide(L)'
;MTHEPQWLLDWYWDDISGQNVSHLICDYLNGRCKLRIAGDMHHYMRHSCVPSEGPVHVQHLLVNGCGGAFLHPTHVFSNFNKFYGKTYECKAAYPSFHDSSRIALGNILKFRKKNWQFDFIGGVIYFILVFSTFPQCKLDHILQRDSFSGHLGSFFGTVWNNFVYVLEHSFVSLTGVVLLLIMAIAFVPSKLSRKRRAMIGVVHVSAHLAAALILMLLMELGLQTCIRHKLLATSGYHSLYQWYRSVESEHFPDPSGLRARMEQWTFGLYPACIKYLMSAFDVPEVMAVTRSNICKNGIQSLSRGGAVIYYASVFLYFWVFSTPVVSLVFGSYLYICINWFHLHFDEAFSSLRIANYKSFTRFHINSDGDLEVFTLAVDKVPREWKLDPEWDGEPKQLQQLSHRRKHPSKWSAAPGQQDPVNTVRVVDQFVIRQNEKPDFVSSNGSVSR
;
A
#
# COMPACT_ATOMS: atom_id res chain seq x y z
N MET A 1 -30.04 13.76 0.68
CA MET A 1 -28.94 12.87 0.27
C MET A 1 -27.83 13.72 -0.32
N THR A 2 -26.58 13.49 0.06
CA THR A 2 -25.39 14.12 -0.54
C THR A 2 -24.47 13.05 -1.09
N HIS A 3 -23.57 13.40 -2.01
CA HIS A 3 -22.55 12.47 -2.51
C HIS A 3 -21.58 12.09 -1.38
N GLU A 4 -20.92 13.11 -0.82
CA GLU A 4 -19.90 12.94 0.21
C GLU A 4 -20.47 13.16 1.62
N PRO A 5 -19.96 12.42 2.63
CA PRO A 5 -20.27 12.67 4.03
C PRO A 5 -19.42 13.84 4.54
N GLN A 6 -19.71 15.05 4.06
CA GLN A 6 -18.95 16.27 4.39
C GLN A 6 -18.80 16.46 5.90
N TRP A 7 -19.81 16.15 6.71
CA TRP A 7 -19.69 16.25 8.17
C TRP A 7 -18.56 15.41 8.76
N LEU A 8 -18.24 14.27 8.14
CA LEU A 8 -17.20 13.36 8.57
C LEU A 8 -15.83 13.76 7.98
N LEU A 9 -15.81 14.17 6.71
CA LEU A 9 -14.62 14.61 6.01
C LEU A 9 -14.10 15.95 6.56
N ASP A 10 -14.98 16.93 6.73
CA ASP A 10 -14.69 18.24 7.33
C ASP A 10 -14.13 18.07 8.75
N TRP A 11 -14.76 17.22 9.56
CA TRP A 11 -14.25 16.87 10.89
C TRP A 11 -12.86 16.23 10.83
N TYR A 12 -12.64 15.35 9.85
CA TYR A 12 -11.36 14.66 9.72
C TYR A 12 -10.25 15.62 9.27
N TRP A 13 -10.54 16.48 8.29
CA TRP A 13 -9.57 17.39 7.67
C TRP A 13 -9.41 18.74 8.38
N ASP A 14 -10.26 19.03 9.37
CA ASP A 14 -10.38 20.34 10.01
C ASP A 14 -10.66 21.44 8.97
N ASP A 15 -11.59 21.15 8.07
CA ASP A 15 -12.01 22.02 6.97
C ASP A 15 -13.50 22.38 7.11
N ILE A 16 -13.96 23.38 6.36
CA ILE A 16 -15.36 23.78 6.30
C ILE A 16 -15.81 23.73 4.84
N SER A 17 -16.48 22.65 4.47
CA SER A 17 -17.10 22.50 3.15
C SER A 17 -18.63 22.52 3.25
N GLY A 18 -19.32 22.50 2.11
CA GLY A 18 -20.77 22.31 2.10
C GLY A 18 -21.61 23.45 2.66
N GLN A 19 -21.15 24.70 2.61
CA GLN A 19 -21.89 25.89 3.09
C GLN A 19 -23.32 25.96 2.54
N ASN A 20 -23.52 25.67 1.25
CA ASN A 20 -24.85 25.63 0.64
C ASN A 20 -25.77 24.58 1.28
N VAL A 21 -25.22 23.40 1.61
CA VAL A 21 -25.97 22.32 2.27
C VAL A 21 -26.27 22.71 3.72
N SER A 22 -25.34 23.38 4.39
CA SER A 22 -25.55 23.93 5.73
C SER A 22 -26.68 24.96 5.74
N HIS A 23 -26.67 25.93 4.83
CA HIS A 23 -27.71 26.93 4.71
C HIS A 23 -29.08 26.29 4.41
N LEU A 24 -29.13 25.29 3.52
CA LEU A 24 -30.35 24.51 3.26
C LEU A 24 -30.87 23.82 4.53
N ILE A 25 -30.00 23.16 5.30
CA ILE A 25 -30.40 22.38 6.48
C ILE A 25 -30.78 23.28 7.66
N CYS A 26 -29.95 24.26 7.97
CA CYS A 26 -30.11 25.11 9.14
C CYS A 26 -31.22 26.14 8.95
N ASP A 27 -31.25 26.83 7.80
CA ASP A 27 -32.10 28.01 7.61
C ASP A 27 -33.44 27.66 6.95
N TYR A 28 -33.42 26.80 5.93
CA TYR A 28 -34.65 26.45 5.19
C TYR A 28 -35.38 25.20 5.71
N LEU A 29 -34.65 24.12 5.99
CA LEU A 29 -35.27 22.92 6.55
C LEU A 29 -35.58 23.11 8.03
N ASN A 30 -34.74 23.84 8.77
CA ASN A 30 -34.97 24.29 10.15
C ASN A 30 -35.59 23.20 11.05
N GLY A 31 -34.85 22.13 11.29
CA GLY A 31 -35.28 20.99 12.12
C GLY A 31 -36.12 19.93 11.42
N ARG A 32 -36.48 20.12 10.14
CA ARG A 32 -37.19 19.11 9.34
C ARG A 32 -36.30 18.02 8.74
N CYS A 33 -34.98 18.20 8.74
CA CYS A 33 -34.06 17.19 8.22
C CYS A 33 -33.86 16.07 9.25
N LYS A 34 -34.66 15.00 9.20
CA LYS A 34 -34.51 13.89 10.16
C LYS A 34 -33.33 12.97 9.85
N LEU A 35 -33.00 12.79 8.57
CA LEU A 35 -31.93 11.91 8.12
C LEU A 35 -31.11 12.55 7.02
N ARG A 36 -29.79 12.64 7.23
CA ARG A 36 -28.82 12.98 6.17
C ARG A 36 -28.00 11.76 5.81
N ILE A 37 -27.99 11.41 4.53
CA ILE A 37 -27.27 10.23 4.00
C ILE A 37 -26.22 10.64 2.98
N ALA A 38 -25.10 9.90 2.94
CA ALA A 38 -24.04 10.02 1.94
C ALA A 38 -23.31 8.69 1.70
N GLY A 39 -22.56 8.57 0.59
CA GLY A 39 -22.06 7.29 0.10
C GLY A 39 -20.63 7.27 -0.48
N ASP A 40 -19.90 8.39 -0.49
CA ASP A 40 -18.53 8.39 -1.03
C ASP A 40 -17.51 7.63 -0.14
N MET A 41 -17.78 7.55 1.16
CA MET A 41 -16.95 6.75 2.07
C MET A 41 -17.39 5.30 2.08
N HIS A 42 -16.51 4.39 1.64
CA HIS A 42 -16.82 2.98 1.39
C HIS A 42 -16.93 2.10 2.64
N HIS A 43 -17.59 2.60 3.68
CA HIS A 43 -17.99 1.87 4.86
C HIS A 43 -19.45 2.21 5.19
N TYR A 44 -19.98 1.56 6.22
CA TYR A 44 -21.23 1.95 6.84
C TYR A 44 -20.97 2.55 8.21
N MET A 45 -21.60 3.69 8.52
CA MET A 45 -21.52 4.33 9.82
C MET A 45 -22.77 5.15 10.11
N ARG A 46 -23.44 4.88 11.23
CA ARG A 46 -24.59 5.66 11.69
C ARG A 46 -24.28 6.39 12.98
N HIS A 47 -24.53 7.69 12.97
CA HIS A 47 -24.56 8.52 14.15
C HIS A 47 -25.98 9.02 14.43
N SER A 48 -26.34 9.11 15.70
CA SER A 48 -27.62 9.68 16.14
C SER A 48 -27.35 10.81 17.12
N CYS A 49 -28.12 11.89 17.00
CA CYS A 49 -28.01 13.03 17.91
C CYS A 49 -28.34 12.58 19.34
N VAL A 50 -27.54 13.03 20.30
CA VAL A 50 -27.83 12.87 21.72
C VAL A 50 -28.83 13.96 22.13
N PRO A 51 -29.91 13.63 22.87
CA PRO A 51 -30.87 14.62 23.35
C PRO A 51 -30.17 15.74 24.14
N SER A 52 -30.42 16.99 23.76
CA SER A 52 -29.82 18.18 24.37
C SER A 52 -30.65 19.43 24.09
N GLU A 53 -30.55 20.44 24.97
CA GLU A 53 -31.28 21.70 24.82
C GLU A 53 -30.92 22.45 23.52
N GLY A 54 -31.93 23.01 22.85
CA GLY A 54 -31.80 23.77 21.60
C GLY A 54 -32.10 22.96 20.32
N PRO A 55 -32.20 23.63 19.17
CA PRO A 55 -32.68 23.02 17.93
C PRO A 55 -31.75 21.92 17.41
N VAL A 56 -32.34 20.77 17.04
CA VAL A 56 -31.62 19.67 16.38
C VAL A 56 -31.84 19.79 14.88
N HIS A 57 -30.81 20.20 14.15
CA HIS A 57 -30.90 20.38 12.70
C HIS A 57 -30.95 19.06 11.93
N VAL A 58 -30.27 18.03 12.43
CA VAL A 58 -30.27 16.67 11.87
C VAL A 58 -30.35 15.63 12.99
N GLN A 59 -31.27 14.67 12.90
CA GLN A 59 -31.40 13.64 13.95
C GLN A 59 -30.44 12.47 13.72
N HIS A 60 -30.30 12.01 12.47
CA HIS A 60 -29.44 10.91 12.10
C HIS A 60 -28.50 11.27 10.93
N LEU A 61 -27.23 10.91 11.09
CA LEU A 61 -26.21 10.98 10.05
C LEU A 61 -25.84 9.56 9.65
N LEU A 62 -26.00 9.22 8.38
CA LEU A 62 -25.74 7.87 7.88
C LEU A 62 -24.79 7.93 6.68
N VAL A 63 -23.67 7.23 6.82
CA VAL A 63 -22.74 6.95 5.73
C VAL A 63 -23.02 5.51 5.28
N ASN A 64 -23.30 5.31 4.00
CA ASN A 64 -23.27 3.99 3.39
C ASN A 64 -22.71 4.07 1.97
N GLY A 65 -21.40 3.91 1.87
CA GLY A 65 -20.69 3.85 0.58
C GLY A 65 -20.18 2.47 0.22
N CYS A 66 -20.63 1.42 0.91
CA CYS A 66 -20.04 0.08 0.78
C CYS A 66 -20.06 -0.46 -0.67
N GLY A 67 -20.86 0.11 -1.57
CA GLY A 67 -20.84 -0.21 -3.01
C GLY A 67 -19.54 0.13 -3.75
N GLY A 68 -18.67 0.99 -3.21
CA GLY A 68 -17.48 1.51 -3.90
C GLY A 68 -16.36 0.50 -4.20
N ALA A 69 -15.27 0.94 -4.83
CA ALA A 69 -14.25 0.03 -5.38
C ALA A 69 -13.49 -0.79 -4.32
N PHE A 70 -13.29 -0.24 -3.12
CA PHE A 70 -12.59 -0.89 -2.00
C PHE A 70 -13.15 -0.39 -0.67
N LEU A 71 -13.04 -1.18 0.39
CA LEU A 71 -13.47 -0.80 1.75
C LEU A 71 -12.70 0.43 2.28
N HIS A 72 -13.36 1.38 2.94
CA HIS A 72 -12.70 2.41 3.77
C HIS A 72 -12.65 2.00 5.26
N PRO A 73 -11.68 2.49 6.05
CA PRO A 73 -11.63 2.21 7.48
C PRO A 73 -12.77 2.90 8.23
N THR A 74 -13.26 2.28 9.30
CA THR A 74 -14.21 2.88 10.24
C THR A 74 -13.52 3.44 11.48
N HIS A 75 -12.46 2.77 11.96
CA HIS A 75 -11.77 3.13 13.21
C HIS A 75 -11.12 4.51 13.19
N VAL A 76 -10.69 5.00 12.01
CA VAL A 76 -10.15 6.36 11.84
C VAL A 76 -11.15 7.44 12.27
N PHE A 77 -12.44 7.15 12.14
CA PHE A 77 -13.53 8.08 12.39
C PHE A 77 -14.23 7.85 13.75
N SER A 78 -13.69 6.98 14.61
CA SER A 78 -14.33 6.61 15.88
C SER A 78 -14.56 7.77 16.85
N ASN A 79 -13.78 8.85 16.69
CA ASN A 79 -13.81 10.01 17.58
C ASN A 79 -14.75 11.13 17.10
N PHE A 80 -15.42 10.95 15.97
CA PHE A 80 -16.43 11.91 15.50
C PHE A 80 -17.63 11.91 16.46
N ASN A 81 -17.95 13.09 17.02
CA ASN A 81 -19.04 13.22 17.99
C ASN A 81 -19.76 14.56 17.97
N LYS A 82 -19.45 15.47 17.04
CA LYS A 82 -20.05 16.82 17.00
C LYS A 82 -20.42 17.22 15.58
N PHE A 83 -21.59 17.82 15.42
CA PHE A 83 -22.05 18.40 14.17
C PHE A 83 -23.10 19.49 14.44
N TYR A 84 -22.94 20.66 13.81
CA TYR A 84 -23.77 21.86 14.05
C TYR A 84 -24.02 22.16 15.55
N GLY A 85 -22.95 22.11 16.36
CA GLY A 85 -23.03 22.41 17.80
C GLY A 85 -23.68 21.32 18.67
N LYS A 86 -24.20 20.25 18.07
CA LYS A 86 -24.83 19.12 18.78
C LYS A 86 -23.91 17.92 18.89
N THR A 87 -24.09 17.15 19.96
CA THR A 87 -23.34 15.91 20.21
C THR A 87 -24.03 14.73 19.54
N TYR A 88 -23.24 13.85 18.94
CA TYR A 88 -23.69 12.64 18.27
C TYR A 88 -22.96 11.42 18.82
N GLU A 89 -23.68 10.30 18.86
CA GLU A 89 -23.14 9.01 19.25
C GLU A 89 -23.16 8.06 18.05
N CYS A 90 -22.04 7.37 17.80
CA CYS A 90 -21.97 6.31 16.80
C CYS A 90 -22.78 5.10 17.29
N LYS A 91 -23.91 4.82 16.64
CA LYS A 91 -24.80 3.71 17.00
C LYS A 91 -24.41 2.39 16.32
N ALA A 92 -23.88 2.48 15.10
CA ALA A 92 -23.45 1.31 14.35
C ALA A 92 -22.33 1.67 13.36
N ALA A 93 -21.39 0.75 13.17
CA ALA A 93 -20.33 0.85 12.17
C ALA A 93 -20.09 -0.53 11.54
N TYR A 94 -19.93 -0.56 10.22
CA TYR A 94 -19.64 -1.78 9.49
C TYR A 94 -18.54 -1.56 8.43
N PRO A 95 -17.39 -2.26 8.55
CA PRO A 95 -17.00 -3.18 9.62
C PRO A 95 -16.88 -2.48 10.99
N SER A 96 -16.89 -3.25 12.08
CA SER A 96 -16.66 -2.71 13.42
C SER A 96 -15.29 -2.01 13.49
N PHE A 97 -15.10 -1.08 14.44
CA PHE A 97 -13.80 -0.40 14.59
C PHE A 97 -12.66 -1.39 14.84
N HIS A 98 -12.90 -2.39 15.68
CA HIS A 98 -11.92 -3.44 15.96
C HIS A 98 -11.57 -4.25 14.70
N ASP A 99 -12.57 -4.68 13.94
CA ASP A 99 -12.32 -5.43 12.69
C ASP A 99 -11.61 -4.56 11.66
N SER A 100 -11.99 -3.29 11.55
CA SER A 100 -11.35 -2.33 10.66
C SER A 100 -9.87 -2.14 11.00
N SER A 101 -9.52 -1.97 12.27
CA SER A 101 -8.12 -1.85 12.71
C SER A 101 -7.33 -3.13 12.41
N ARG A 102 -7.93 -4.31 12.65
CA ARG A 102 -7.32 -5.60 12.34
C ARG A 102 -7.12 -5.83 10.84
N ILE A 103 -8.06 -5.37 10.01
CA ILE A 103 -7.94 -5.42 8.54
C ILE A 103 -6.72 -4.63 8.06
N ALA A 104 -6.39 -3.52 8.72
CA ALA A 104 -5.24 -2.69 8.38
C ALA A 104 -3.90 -3.43 8.50
N LEU A 105 -3.80 -4.51 9.30
CA LEU A 105 -2.62 -5.39 9.35
C LEU A 105 -2.27 -5.99 7.99
N GLY A 106 -3.25 -6.05 7.07
CA GLY A 106 -3.03 -6.38 5.67
C GLY A 106 -1.97 -5.49 5.00
N ASN A 107 -1.72 -4.28 5.47
CA ASN A 107 -0.67 -3.42 4.92
C ASN A 107 0.73 -4.00 5.11
N ILE A 108 0.99 -4.71 6.21
CA ILE A 108 2.28 -5.38 6.40
C ILE A 108 2.35 -6.65 5.54
N LEU A 109 1.30 -7.47 5.58
CA LEU A 109 1.34 -8.84 5.06
C LEU A 109 1.01 -8.96 3.56
N LYS A 110 0.18 -8.06 3.04
CA LYS A 110 -0.43 -8.17 1.70
C LYS A 110 -0.04 -7.02 0.77
N PHE A 111 0.54 -5.93 1.26
CA PHE A 111 0.86 -4.76 0.44
C PHE A 111 1.71 -5.13 -0.77
N ARG A 112 2.84 -5.84 -0.56
CA ARG A 112 3.71 -6.28 -1.66
C ARG A 112 2.98 -7.14 -2.69
N LYS A 113 2.21 -8.13 -2.22
CA LYS A 113 1.45 -9.03 -3.10
C LYS A 113 0.41 -8.27 -3.95
N LYS A 114 -0.21 -7.24 -3.38
CA LYS A 114 -1.23 -6.43 -4.05
C LYS A 114 -0.64 -5.33 -4.94
N ASN A 115 0.55 -4.84 -4.60
CA ASN A 115 1.19 -3.69 -5.21
C ASN A 115 2.59 -4.03 -5.70
N TRP A 116 2.79 -5.17 -6.36
CA TRP A 116 4.10 -5.60 -6.85
C TRP A 116 4.74 -4.58 -7.81
N GLN A 117 3.95 -3.74 -8.47
CA GLN A 117 4.45 -2.63 -9.30
C GLN A 117 5.19 -1.57 -8.48
N PHE A 118 4.86 -1.41 -7.20
CA PHE A 118 5.58 -0.54 -6.27
C PHE A 118 7.02 -1.02 -6.06
N ASP A 119 7.29 -2.33 -6.09
CA ASP A 119 8.64 -2.88 -5.97
C ASP A 119 9.57 -2.29 -7.05
N PHE A 120 9.08 -2.11 -8.28
CA PHE A 120 9.89 -1.53 -9.35
C PHE A 120 10.43 -0.14 -8.98
N ILE A 121 9.53 0.77 -8.59
CA ILE A 121 9.88 2.14 -8.21
C ILE A 121 10.69 2.14 -6.90
N GLY A 122 10.27 1.36 -5.92
CA GLY A 122 10.90 1.27 -4.60
C GLY A 122 12.35 0.78 -4.66
N GLY A 123 12.64 -0.24 -5.48
CA GLY A 123 13.99 -0.75 -5.68
C GLY A 123 14.90 0.27 -6.38
N VAL A 124 14.38 1.03 -7.35
CA VAL A 124 15.11 2.14 -7.98
C VAL A 124 15.43 3.23 -6.95
N ILE A 125 14.47 3.61 -6.11
CA ILE A 125 14.69 4.58 -5.03
C ILE A 125 15.79 4.07 -4.09
N TYR A 126 15.71 2.82 -3.62
CA TYR A 126 16.73 2.25 -2.73
C TYR A 126 18.11 2.27 -3.37
N PHE A 127 18.22 1.91 -4.64
CA PHE A 127 19.50 1.96 -5.35
C PHE A 127 20.06 3.38 -5.40
N ILE A 128 19.25 4.40 -5.69
CA ILE A 128 19.69 5.81 -5.67
C ILE A 128 20.17 6.22 -4.26
N LEU A 129 19.45 5.82 -3.20
CA LEU A 129 19.80 6.14 -1.81
C LEU A 129 21.18 5.62 -1.40
N VAL A 130 21.65 4.53 -1.99
CA VAL A 130 22.97 3.94 -1.68
C VAL A 130 23.96 3.99 -2.86
N PHE A 131 23.58 4.56 -4.00
CA PHE A 131 24.36 4.55 -5.24
C PHE A 131 25.82 4.96 -5.02
N SER A 132 26.03 6.06 -4.30
CA SER A 132 27.35 6.63 -4.04
C SER A 132 28.20 5.82 -3.06
N THR A 133 27.62 4.81 -2.40
CA THR A 133 28.34 3.95 -1.44
C THR A 133 28.95 2.70 -2.09
N PHE A 134 28.58 2.39 -3.34
CA PHE A 134 29.15 1.26 -4.07
C PHE A 134 30.45 1.63 -4.81
N PRO A 135 31.48 0.75 -4.82
CA PRO A 135 31.68 -0.45 -3.99
C PRO A 135 32.20 -0.16 -2.59
N GLN A 136 31.96 -1.09 -1.66
CA GLN A 136 32.55 -1.06 -0.32
C GLN A 136 33.88 -1.85 -0.26
N CYS A 137 35.02 -1.16 -0.33
CA CYS A 137 36.33 -1.82 -0.43
C CYS A 137 36.97 -2.25 0.91
N LYS A 138 36.53 -1.69 2.03
CA LYS A 138 37.09 -1.97 3.37
C LYS A 138 36.04 -2.70 4.22
N LEU A 139 35.95 -4.02 4.07
CA LEU A 139 34.97 -4.85 4.78
C LEU A 139 35.60 -5.96 5.64
N ASP A 140 36.89 -6.22 5.48
CA ASP A 140 37.55 -7.34 6.16
C ASP A 140 37.52 -7.23 7.69
N HIS A 141 37.50 -6.00 8.22
CA HIS A 141 37.40 -5.74 9.66
C HIS A 141 36.09 -6.27 10.26
N ILE A 142 35.01 -6.38 9.47
CA ILE A 142 33.74 -6.97 9.91
C ILE A 142 33.88 -8.49 10.04
N LEU A 143 34.65 -9.14 9.17
CA LEU A 143 34.78 -10.61 9.11
C LEU A 143 35.91 -11.19 9.98
N GLN A 144 36.74 -10.35 10.61
CA GLN A 144 37.93 -10.76 11.36
C GLN A 144 37.79 -10.68 12.89
N ARG A 145 36.62 -10.31 13.42
CA ARG A 145 36.41 -10.25 14.89
C ARG A 145 36.19 -11.65 15.47
N ASP A 146 36.61 -11.86 16.72
CA ASP A 146 36.51 -13.17 17.38
C ASP A 146 35.16 -13.41 18.08
N SER A 147 34.29 -12.38 18.17
CA SER A 147 33.01 -12.45 18.89
C SER A 147 31.83 -11.95 18.06
N PHE A 148 30.66 -12.56 18.28
CA PHE A 148 29.41 -12.19 17.61
C PHE A 148 29.01 -10.73 17.88
N SER A 149 29.16 -10.25 19.11
CA SER A 149 28.92 -8.85 19.47
C SER A 149 29.91 -7.90 18.77
N GLY A 150 31.17 -8.33 18.60
CA GLY A 150 32.17 -7.60 17.83
C GLY A 150 31.80 -7.48 16.36
N HIS A 151 31.29 -8.55 15.75
CA HIS A 151 30.77 -8.52 14.37
C HIS A 151 29.59 -7.55 14.24
N LEU A 152 28.59 -7.61 15.13
CA LEU A 152 27.45 -6.69 15.11
C LEU A 152 27.88 -5.24 15.28
N GLY A 153 28.75 -4.95 16.25
CA GLY A 153 29.26 -3.59 16.49
C GLY A 153 30.00 -3.04 15.27
N SER A 154 30.85 -3.85 14.64
CA SER A 154 31.55 -3.48 13.42
C SER A 154 30.61 -3.27 12.23
N PHE A 155 29.58 -4.12 12.10
CA PHE A 155 28.55 -3.99 11.07
C PHE A 155 27.79 -2.67 11.21
N PHE A 156 27.19 -2.42 12.37
CA PHE A 156 26.42 -1.19 12.61
C PHE A 156 27.30 0.06 12.59
N GLY A 157 28.54 -0.02 13.07
CA GLY A 157 29.52 1.06 12.91
C GLY A 157 29.81 1.38 11.44
N THR A 158 29.88 0.37 10.58
CA THR A 158 30.07 0.56 9.14
C THR A 158 28.82 1.13 8.46
N VAL A 159 27.62 0.69 8.84
CA VAL A 159 26.36 1.31 8.41
C VAL A 159 26.32 2.79 8.79
N TRP A 160 26.72 3.13 10.01
CA TRP A 160 26.78 4.52 10.49
C TRP A 160 27.79 5.36 9.70
N ASN A 161 28.99 4.83 9.46
CA ASN A 161 29.99 5.52 8.63
C ASN A 161 29.48 5.78 7.20
N ASN A 162 28.77 4.80 6.61
CA ASN A 162 28.15 4.98 5.30
C ASN A 162 27.00 6.00 5.32
N PHE A 163 26.22 6.06 6.40
CA PHE A 163 25.22 7.10 6.60
C PHE A 163 25.85 8.50 6.62
N VAL A 164 26.91 8.70 7.42
CA VAL A 164 27.65 9.97 7.48
C VAL A 164 28.25 10.30 6.11
N TYR A 165 28.83 9.32 5.42
CA TYR A 165 29.34 9.50 4.05
C TYR A 165 28.27 9.98 3.07
N VAL A 166 27.06 9.40 3.12
CA VAL A 166 25.94 9.85 2.28
C VAL A 166 25.60 11.31 2.55
N LEU A 167 25.61 11.75 3.82
CA LEU A 167 25.27 13.12 4.17
C LEU A 167 26.36 14.15 3.83
N GLU A 168 27.62 13.80 4.00
CA GLU A 168 28.72 14.77 3.92
C GLU A 168 29.44 14.78 2.56
N HIS A 169 29.52 13.62 1.90
CA HIS A 169 30.43 13.42 0.76
C HIS A 169 29.72 12.97 -0.53
N SER A 170 28.43 12.64 -0.47
CA SER A 170 27.69 12.16 -1.64
C SER A 170 26.78 13.24 -2.23
N PHE A 171 26.80 13.40 -3.56
CA PHE A 171 25.87 14.30 -4.25
C PHE A 171 24.59 13.57 -4.69
N VAL A 172 24.75 12.42 -5.35
CA VAL A 172 23.61 11.68 -5.95
C VAL A 172 22.72 11.09 -4.86
N SER A 173 23.29 10.33 -3.92
CA SER A 173 22.53 9.71 -2.85
C SER A 173 21.92 10.73 -1.88
N LEU A 174 22.62 11.81 -1.54
CA LEU A 174 22.07 12.93 -0.77
C LEU A 174 20.88 13.60 -1.47
N THR A 175 20.99 13.87 -2.78
CA THR A 175 19.86 14.42 -3.56
C THR A 175 18.66 13.48 -3.51
N GLY A 176 18.89 12.17 -3.64
CA GLY A 176 17.83 11.16 -3.47
C GLY A 176 17.16 11.20 -2.10
N VAL A 177 17.95 11.31 -1.02
CA VAL A 177 17.44 11.43 0.36
C VAL A 177 16.59 12.70 0.53
N VAL A 178 17.08 13.84 0.05
CA VAL A 178 16.38 15.13 0.17
C VAL A 178 15.07 15.12 -0.62
N LEU A 179 15.08 14.62 -1.86
CA LEU A 179 13.86 14.52 -2.67
C LEU A 179 12.84 13.56 -2.03
N LEU A 180 13.29 12.41 -1.53
CA LEU A 180 12.42 11.47 -0.82
C LEU A 180 11.84 12.10 0.44
N LEU A 181 12.61 12.91 1.17
CA LEU A 181 12.16 13.64 2.36
C LEU A 181 11.09 14.69 2.03
N ILE A 182 11.32 15.49 0.98
CA ILE A 182 10.33 16.48 0.52
C ILE A 182 9.02 15.77 0.17
N MET A 183 9.10 14.69 -0.61
CA MET A 183 7.94 13.90 -0.99
C MET A 183 7.24 13.28 0.22
N ALA A 184 7.99 12.65 1.14
CA ALA A 184 7.44 12.03 2.33
C ALA A 184 6.69 13.05 3.21
N ILE A 185 7.23 14.26 3.41
CA ILE A 185 6.58 15.32 4.18
C ILE A 185 5.34 15.87 3.45
N ALA A 186 5.44 16.05 2.14
CA ALA A 186 4.34 16.54 1.31
C ALA A 186 3.13 15.59 1.36
N PHE A 187 3.38 14.28 1.29
CA PHE A 187 2.35 13.23 1.32
C PHE A 187 1.70 13.04 2.69
N VAL A 188 2.30 13.47 3.82
CA VAL A 188 1.60 13.41 5.11
C VAL A 188 0.38 14.35 5.08
N PRO A 189 -0.82 13.85 5.44
CA PRO A 189 -2.06 14.63 5.47
C PRO A 189 -1.92 16.02 6.12
N SER A 190 -2.54 17.02 5.50
CA SER A 190 -2.57 18.42 5.96
C SER A 190 -3.22 18.62 7.32
N LYS A 191 -4.06 17.66 7.76
CA LYS A 191 -4.64 17.54 9.10
C LYS A 191 -3.61 17.76 10.24
N LEU A 192 -2.35 17.39 10.01
CA LEU A 192 -1.29 17.55 11.00
C LEU A 192 -0.53 18.87 10.81
N SER A 193 -0.07 19.44 11.93
CA SER A 193 0.82 20.60 11.92
C SER A 193 2.10 20.33 11.14
N ARG A 194 2.67 21.36 10.51
CA ARG A 194 3.91 21.26 9.71
C ARG A 194 5.05 20.55 10.46
N LYS A 195 5.18 20.78 11.77
CA LYS A 195 6.17 20.11 12.62
C LYS A 195 5.93 18.59 12.71
N ARG A 196 4.68 18.16 12.93
CA ARG A 196 4.34 16.72 12.99
C ARG A 196 4.52 16.03 11.65
N ARG A 197 4.14 16.69 10.55
CA ARG A 197 4.38 16.20 9.19
C ARG A 197 5.87 15.98 8.92
N ALA A 198 6.70 16.96 9.30
CA ALA A 198 8.15 16.85 9.21
C ALA A 198 8.69 15.67 10.04
N MET A 199 8.27 15.52 11.30
CA MET A 199 8.70 14.41 12.15
C MET A 199 8.36 13.04 11.55
N ILE A 200 7.12 12.85 11.10
CA ILE A 200 6.67 11.59 10.48
C ILE A 200 7.47 11.31 9.18
N GLY A 201 7.65 12.33 8.34
CA GLY A 201 8.44 12.22 7.11
C GLY A 201 9.89 11.84 7.38
N VAL A 202 10.56 12.49 8.35
CA VAL A 202 11.94 12.18 8.74
C VAL A 202 12.06 10.75 9.25
N VAL A 203 11.17 10.30 10.12
CA VAL A 203 11.18 8.91 10.63
C VAL A 203 11.00 7.91 9.49
N HIS A 204 10.07 8.17 8.58
CA HIS A 204 9.81 7.31 7.43
C HIS A 204 11.00 7.21 6.48
N VAL A 205 11.60 8.35 6.12
CA VAL A 205 12.81 8.37 5.25
C VAL A 205 14.01 7.74 5.94
N SER A 206 14.17 7.96 7.26
CA SER A 206 15.24 7.34 8.03
C SER A 206 15.12 5.82 8.04
N ALA A 207 13.90 5.28 8.15
CA ALA A 207 13.65 3.84 8.06
C ALA A 207 14.01 3.29 6.67
N HIS A 208 13.65 3.98 5.59
CA HIS A 208 14.03 3.59 4.23
C HIS A 208 15.54 3.66 3.99
N LEU A 209 16.20 4.74 4.42
CA LEU A 209 17.65 4.92 4.27
C LEU A 209 18.42 3.87 5.07
N ALA A 210 18.05 3.63 6.33
CA ALA A 210 18.67 2.60 7.16
C ALA A 210 18.53 1.21 6.52
N ALA A 211 17.33 0.86 6.05
CA ALA A 211 17.09 -0.41 5.36
C ALA A 211 17.93 -0.54 4.07
N ALA A 212 18.02 0.52 3.28
CA ALA A 212 18.83 0.53 2.06
C ALA A 212 20.33 0.33 2.37
N LEU A 213 20.87 1.05 3.36
CA LEU A 213 22.28 0.93 3.77
C LEU A 213 22.60 -0.46 4.35
N ILE A 214 21.70 -1.02 5.17
CA ILE A 214 21.85 -2.37 5.71
C ILE A 214 21.87 -3.41 4.58
N LEU A 215 20.92 -3.33 3.64
CA LEU A 215 20.85 -4.26 2.51
C LEU A 215 22.06 -4.12 1.58
N MET A 216 22.52 -2.88 1.35
CA MET A 216 23.72 -2.62 0.55
C MET A 216 24.93 -3.32 1.18
N LEU A 217 25.13 -3.11 2.48
CA LEU A 217 26.24 -3.69 3.22
C LEU A 217 26.16 -5.23 3.27
N LEU A 218 24.96 -5.80 3.44
CA LEU A 218 24.76 -7.25 3.39
C LEU A 218 25.12 -7.85 2.04
N MET A 219 24.73 -7.19 0.94
CA MET A 219 25.08 -7.64 -0.41
C MET A 219 26.60 -7.56 -0.65
N GLU A 220 27.23 -6.45 -0.25
CA GLU A 220 28.67 -6.23 -0.36
C GLU A 220 29.48 -7.22 0.51
N LEU A 221 29.01 -7.55 1.71
CA LEU A 221 29.58 -8.61 2.55
C LEU A 221 29.41 -9.99 1.92
N GLY A 222 28.26 -10.26 1.28
CA GLY A 222 28.04 -11.49 0.52
C GLY A 222 29.05 -11.64 -0.63
N LEU A 223 29.27 -10.58 -1.40
CA LEU A 223 30.29 -10.54 -2.46
C LEU A 223 31.70 -10.73 -1.90
N GLN A 224 32.07 -10.00 -0.83
CA GLN A 224 33.37 -10.11 -0.19
C GLN A 224 33.62 -11.54 0.32
N THR A 225 32.60 -12.19 0.90
CA THR A 225 32.68 -13.56 1.39
C THR A 225 32.92 -14.54 0.22
N CYS A 226 32.18 -14.38 -0.88
CA CYS A 226 32.38 -15.21 -2.07
C CYS A 226 33.78 -15.04 -2.67
N ILE A 227 34.30 -13.82 -2.74
CA ILE A 227 35.67 -13.54 -3.20
C ILE A 227 36.70 -14.19 -2.26
N ARG A 228 36.54 -14.04 -0.94
CA ARG A 228 37.46 -14.59 0.07
C ARG A 228 37.54 -16.12 0.00
N HIS A 229 36.41 -16.79 -0.23
CA HIS A 229 36.34 -18.24 -0.39
C HIS A 229 36.61 -18.74 -1.81
N LYS A 230 37.10 -17.87 -2.72
CA LYS A 230 37.42 -18.21 -4.12
C LYS A 230 36.21 -18.80 -4.88
N LEU A 231 35.00 -18.36 -4.54
CA LEU A 231 33.77 -18.70 -5.28
C LEU A 231 33.52 -17.75 -6.45
N LEU A 232 33.99 -16.50 -6.34
CA LEU A 232 33.91 -15.47 -7.38
C LEU A 232 35.27 -14.78 -7.56
N ALA A 233 35.46 -14.14 -8.71
CA ALA A 233 36.67 -13.40 -9.10
C ALA A 233 37.95 -14.25 -9.14
N THR A 234 37.85 -15.50 -9.61
CA THR A 234 38.98 -16.46 -9.65
C THR A 234 39.74 -16.45 -10.97
N SER A 235 39.05 -16.22 -12.08
CA SER A 235 39.59 -16.42 -13.44
C SER A 235 39.29 -15.26 -14.41
N GLY A 236 38.76 -14.14 -13.90
CA GLY A 236 38.44 -12.92 -14.65
C GLY A 236 37.01 -12.91 -15.19
N TYR A 237 36.70 -12.00 -16.11
CA TYR A 237 35.32 -11.72 -16.60
C TYR A 237 34.61 -12.86 -17.38
N HIS A 238 35.27 -14.02 -17.52
CA HIS A 238 34.82 -15.11 -18.40
C HIS A 238 34.90 -16.48 -17.70
N SER A 239 34.76 -16.53 -16.37
CA SER A 239 34.84 -17.77 -15.58
C SER A 239 33.82 -18.81 -16.05
N LEU A 240 32.57 -18.41 -16.29
CA LEU A 240 31.52 -19.28 -16.84
C LEU A 240 31.88 -19.84 -18.22
N TYR A 241 32.48 -19.03 -19.09
CA TYR A 241 32.92 -19.47 -20.42
C TYR A 241 34.09 -20.46 -20.33
N GLN A 242 35.02 -20.25 -19.41
CA GLN A 242 36.12 -21.19 -19.17
C GLN A 242 35.61 -22.54 -18.64
N TRP A 243 34.67 -22.50 -17.69
CA TRP A 243 34.00 -23.70 -17.20
C TRP A 243 33.22 -24.42 -18.30
N TYR A 244 32.49 -23.68 -19.13
CA TYR A 244 31.80 -24.25 -20.30
C TYR A 244 32.80 -24.95 -21.22
N ARG A 245 33.93 -24.32 -21.55
CA ARG A 245 34.95 -24.91 -22.42
C ARG A 245 35.57 -26.17 -21.82
N SER A 246 35.82 -26.22 -20.51
CA SER A 246 36.34 -27.43 -19.86
C SER A 246 35.33 -28.57 -19.91
N VAL A 247 34.05 -28.31 -19.59
CA VAL A 247 32.99 -29.32 -19.63
C VAL A 247 32.71 -29.78 -21.06
N GLU A 248 32.68 -28.84 -22.02
CA GLU A 248 32.52 -29.12 -23.45
C GLU A 248 33.66 -30.01 -23.96
N SER A 249 34.91 -29.78 -23.54
CA SER A 249 36.04 -30.62 -23.95
C SER A 249 36.03 -32.01 -23.32
N GLU A 250 35.56 -32.13 -22.08
CA GLU A 250 35.54 -33.40 -21.34
C GLU A 250 34.38 -34.31 -21.75
N HIS A 251 33.17 -33.75 -21.87
CA HIS A 251 31.95 -34.53 -22.10
C HIS A 251 31.55 -34.60 -23.58
N PHE A 252 32.04 -33.68 -24.41
CA PHE A 252 31.71 -33.61 -25.84
C PHE A 252 32.99 -33.43 -26.69
N PRO A 253 33.84 -34.45 -26.84
CA PRO A 253 35.02 -34.36 -27.69
C PRO A 253 34.62 -34.10 -29.16
N ASP A 254 35.45 -33.37 -29.92
CA ASP A 254 35.22 -33.05 -31.33
C ASP A 254 36.17 -33.85 -32.23
N PRO A 255 35.93 -35.15 -32.46
CA PRO A 255 36.80 -36.00 -33.28
C PRO A 255 36.82 -35.55 -34.76
N SER A 256 35.80 -34.80 -35.19
CA SER A 256 35.68 -34.30 -36.56
C SER A 256 36.35 -32.93 -36.79
N GLY A 257 36.81 -32.25 -35.73
CA GLY A 257 37.33 -30.88 -35.80
C GLY A 257 36.31 -29.87 -36.34
N LEU A 258 35.01 -30.12 -36.17
CA LEU A 258 33.94 -29.25 -36.65
C LEU A 258 33.98 -27.88 -35.95
N ARG A 259 34.24 -27.82 -34.64
CA ARG A 259 34.30 -26.57 -33.88
C ARG A 259 35.47 -25.70 -34.32
N ALA A 260 36.64 -26.30 -34.54
CA ALA A 260 37.81 -25.59 -35.06
C ALA A 260 37.54 -25.02 -36.46
N ARG A 261 36.88 -25.81 -37.33
CA ARG A 261 36.44 -25.33 -38.66
C ARG A 261 35.42 -24.21 -38.57
N MET A 262 34.43 -24.30 -37.66
CA MET A 262 33.47 -23.22 -37.43
C MET A 262 34.11 -21.95 -36.91
N GLU A 263 35.05 -22.05 -35.96
CA GLU A 263 35.83 -20.91 -35.48
C GLU A 263 36.60 -20.24 -36.63
N GLN A 264 37.24 -21.02 -37.50
CA GLN A 264 37.94 -20.50 -38.67
C GLN A 264 36.99 -19.87 -39.70
N TRP A 265 35.88 -20.54 -40.04
CA TRP A 265 34.88 -20.03 -40.99
C TRP A 265 34.17 -18.76 -40.52
N THR A 266 34.03 -18.60 -39.21
CA THR A 266 33.41 -17.41 -38.61
C THR A 266 34.42 -16.34 -38.21
N PHE A 267 35.71 -16.49 -38.57
CA PHE A 267 36.78 -15.57 -38.16
C PHE A 267 36.82 -15.33 -36.64
N GLY A 268 36.55 -16.36 -35.84
CA GLY A 268 36.50 -16.28 -34.38
C GLY A 268 35.19 -15.72 -33.80
N LEU A 269 34.21 -15.36 -34.63
CA LEU A 269 32.94 -14.82 -34.15
C LEU A 269 32.12 -15.86 -33.37
N TYR A 270 32.14 -17.14 -33.78
CA TYR A 270 31.43 -18.21 -33.08
C TYR A 270 31.80 -18.31 -31.58
N PRO A 271 33.08 -18.54 -31.21
CA PRO A 271 33.44 -18.61 -29.80
C PRO A 271 33.32 -17.26 -29.09
N ALA A 272 33.53 -16.14 -29.80
CA ALA A 272 33.36 -14.81 -29.23
C ALA A 272 31.90 -14.54 -28.82
N CYS A 273 30.92 -14.87 -29.68
CA CYS A 273 29.50 -14.72 -29.38
C CYS A 273 29.10 -15.52 -28.14
N ILE A 274 29.51 -16.78 -28.03
CA ILE A 274 29.22 -17.63 -26.85
C ILE A 274 29.89 -17.03 -25.61
N LYS A 275 31.15 -16.63 -25.71
CA LYS A 275 31.91 -16.01 -24.61
C LYS A 275 31.24 -14.75 -24.07
N TYR A 276 30.86 -13.82 -24.94
CA TYR A 276 30.21 -12.56 -24.52
C TYR A 276 28.77 -12.76 -24.06
N LEU A 277 28.03 -13.71 -24.66
CA LEU A 277 26.70 -14.09 -24.19
C LEU A 277 26.76 -14.64 -22.76
N MET A 278 27.69 -15.57 -22.49
CA MET A 278 27.89 -16.13 -21.15
C MET A 278 28.30 -15.08 -20.12
N SER A 279 29.17 -14.14 -20.48
CA SER A 279 29.51 -13.03 -19.59
C SER A 279 28.32 -12.13 -19.22
N ALA A 280 27.31 -12.02 -20.08
CA ALA A 280 26.08 -11.28 -19.77
C ALA A 280 25.21 -12.00 -18.71
N PHE A 281 25.34 -13.33 -18.60
CA PHE A 281 24.65 -14.13 -17.58
C PHE A 281 25.47 -14.32 -16.29
N ASP A 282 26.76 -14.01 -16.32
CA ASP A 282 27.68 -14.13 -15.18
C ASP A 282 27.83 -12.82 -14.38
N VAL A 283 26.69 -12.21 -14.07
CA VAL A 283 26.61 -10.90 -13.41
C VAL A 283 27.35 -10.87 -12.06
N PRO A 284 27.27 -11.89 -11.19
CA PRO A 284 28.05 -11.93 -9.94
C PRO A 284 29.56 -11.90 -10.16
N GLU A 285 30.08 -12.63 -11.15
CA GLU A 285 31.52 -12.61 -11.48
C GLU A 285 31.92 -11.24 -12.00
N VAL A 286 31.12 -10.64 -12.90
CA VAL A 286 31.36 -9.28 -13.40
C VAL A 286 31.39 -8.27 -12.24
N MET A 287 30.45 -8.36 -11.29
CA MET A 287 30.44 -7.52 -10.09
C MET A 287 31.70 -7.73 -9.25
N ALA A 288 32.07 -8.98 -8.96
CA ALA A 288 33.19 -9.31 -8.09
C ALA A 288 34.56 -8.93 -8.68
N VAL A 289 34.78 -9.20 -9.97
CA VAL A 289 36.00 -8.84 -10.70
C VAL A 289 36.12 -7.33 -10.83
N THR A 290 35.04 -6.65 -11.24
CA THR A 290 35.06 -5.19 -11.39
C THR A 290 35.26 -4.50 -10.05
N ARG A 291 34.56 -4.93 -8.99
CA ARG A 291 34.75 -4.46 -7.62
C ARG A 291 36.19 -4.63 -7.17
N SER A 292 36.78 -5.81 -7.37
CA SER A 292 38.19 -6.08 -7.03
C SER A 292 39.16 -5.14 -7.76
N ASN A 293 38.87 -4.82 -9.02
CA ASN A 293 39.66 -3.87 -9.79
C ASN A 293 39.50 -2.43 -9.25
N ILE A 294 38.27 -1.98 -8.98
CA ILE A 294 37.99 -0.66 -8.40
C ILE A 294 38.70 -0.50 -7.06
N CYS A 295 38.65 -1.52 -6.20
CA CYS A 295 39.24 -1.44 -4.87
C CYS A 295 40.77 -1.44 -4.88
N LYS A 296 41.42 -1.99 -5.92
CA LYS A 296 42.88 -1.96 -6.08
C LYS A 296 43.37 -0.71 -6.80
N ASN A 297 42.72 -0.34 -7.89
CA ASN A 297 43.22 0.65 -8.85
C ASN A 297 42.41 1.96 -8.87
N GLY A 298 41.35 2.05 -8.07
CA GLY A 298 40.42 3.17 -8.05
C GLY A 298 39.40 3.12 -9.20
N ILE A 299 38.26 3.79 -9.02
CA ILE A 299 37.18 3.81 -10.02
C ILE A 299 37.59 4.50 -11.34
N GLN A 300 38.60 5.38 -11.28
CA GLN A 300 39.15 6.10 -12.44
C GLN A 300 39.84 5.16 -13.43
N SER A 301 40.22 3.94 -13.00
CA SER A 301 40.81 2.93 -13.89
C SER A 301 39.80 2.29 -14.86
N LEU A 302 38.50 2.48 -14.63
CA LEU A 302 37.44 1.95 -15.49
C LEU A 302 37.11 2.91 -16.63
N SER A 303 36.86 2.35 -17.81
CA SER A 303 36.20 3.08 -18.88
C SER A 303 34.77 3.46 -18.48
N ARG A 304 34.22 4.50 -19.10
CA ARG A 304 32.81 4.92 -18.87
C ARG A 304 31.83 3.77 -19.10
N GLY A 305 32.05 2.97 -20.16
CA GLY A 305 31.26 1.77 -20.44
C GLY A 305 31.41 0.71 -19.35
N GLY A 306 32.62 0.47 -18.85
CA GLY A 306 32.87 -0.46 -17.74
C GLY A 306 32.18 -0.03 -16.44
N ALA A 307 32.18 1.25 -16.11
CA ALA A 307 31.45 1.79 -14.97
C ALA A 307 29.93 1.61 -15.12
N VAL A 308 29.38 1.85 -16.31
CA VAL A 308 27.96 1.61 -16.59
C VAL A 308 27.59 0.13 -16.43
N ILE A 309 28.40 -0.78 -16.98
CA ILE A 309 28.18 -2.23 -16.84
C ILE A 309 28.23 -2.64 -15.37
N TYR A 310 29.18 -2.10 -14.60
CA TYR A 310 29.29 -2.36 -13.17
C TYR A 310 28.04 -1.93 -12.41
N TYR A 311 27.63 -0.66 -12.53
CA TYR A 311 26.45 -0.17 -11.81
C TYR A 311 25.15 -0.82 -12.28
N ALA A 312 25.03 -1.16 -13.57
CA ALA A 312 23.89 -1.94 -14.07
C ALA A 312 23.85 -3.34 -13.44
N SER A 313 25.00 -4.00 -13.32
CA SER A 313 25.11 -5.33 -12.67
C SER A 313 24.74 -5.27 -11.20
N VAL A 314 25.28 -4.29 -10.46
CA VAL A 314 24.96 -4.04 -9.05
C VAL A 314 23.47 -3.73 -8.89
N PHE A 315 22.91 -2.87 -9.75
CA PHE A 315 21.50 -2.52 -9.73
C PHE A 315 20.60 -3.74 -9.85
N LEU A 316 20.85 -4.64 -10.82
CA LEU A 316 20.03 -5.82 -11.03
C LEU A 316 19.93 -6.70 -9.77
N TYR A 317 21.07 -6.98 -9.13
CA TYR A 317 21.10 -7.80 -7.91
C TYR A 317 20.52 -7.07 -6.71
N PHE A 318 20.92 -5.81 -6.51
CA PHE A 318 20.46 -5.01 -5.38
C PHE A 318 18.95 -4.75 -5.46
N TRP A 319 18.41 -4.54 -6.65
CA TRP A 319 16.98 -4.35 -6.87
C TRP A 319 16.19 -5.60 -6.47
N VAL A 320 16.57 -6.79 -6.94
CA VAL A 320 15.91 -8.04 -6.54
C VAL A 320 15.99 -8.25 -5.02
N PHE A 321 17.15 -7.95 -4.42
CA PHE A 321 17.38 -8.14 -3.00
C PHE A 321 16.62 -7.14 -2.11
N SER A 322 16.51 -5.88 -2.54
CA SER A 322 15.96 -4.78 -1.73
C SER A 322 14.44 -4.67 -1.79
N THR A 323 13.83 -5.01 -2.93
CA THR A 323 12.38 -4.81 -3.16
C THR A 323 11.44 -5.41 -2.10
N PRO A 324 11.66 -6.62 -1.54
CA PRO A 324 10.82 -7.13 -0.45
C PRO A 324 10.80 -6.20 0.77
N VAL A 325 11.96 -5.62 1.09
CA VAL A 325 12.14 -4.76 2.28
C VAL A 325 11.55 -3.38 2.04
N VAL A 326 11.66 -2.83 0.82
CA VAL A 326 11.04 -1.52 0.52
C VAL A 326 9.53 -1.56 0.74
N SER A 327 8.87 -2.57 0.18
CA SER A 327 7.44 -2.79 0.36
C SER A 327 7.06 -3.06 1.82
N LEU A 328 7.90 -3.77 2.58
CA LEU A 328 7.67 -4.03 3.99
C LEU A 328 7.72 -2.74 4.82
N VAL A 329 8.71 -1.87 4.58
CA VAL A 329 8.85 -0.59 5.29
C VAL A 329 7.65 0.31 4.99
N PHE A 330 7.24 0.41 3.71
CA PHE A 330 6.11 1.23 3.31
C PHE A 330 4.76 0.68 3.83
N GLY A 331 4.55 -0.63 3.74
CA GLY A 331 3.37 -1.27 4.32
C GLY A 331 3.28 -1.11 5.85
N SER A 332 4.42 -1.19 6.54
CA SER A 332 4.49 -0.93 8.00
C SER A 332 4.20 0.53 8.33
N TYR A 333 4.68 1.46 7.51
CA TYR A 333 4.35 2.88 7.63
C TYR A 333 2.84 3.13 7.53
N LEU A 334 2.18 2.61 6.50
CA LEU A 334 0.73 2.74 6.35
C LEU A 334 -0.03 2.14 7.54
N TYR A 335 0.36 0.95 8.00
CA TYR A 335 -0.22 0.29 9.16
C TYR A 335 -0.09 1.11 10.45
N ILE A 336 1.09 1.67 10.71
CA ILE A 336 1.33 2.49 11.91
C ILE A 336 0.55 3.80 11.82
N CYS A 337 0.60 4.47 10.67
CA CYS A 337 -0.09 5.73 10.42
C CYS A 337 -1.60 5.62 10.59
N ILE A 338 -2.24 4.58 10.06
CA ILE A 338 -3.68 4.44 10.14
C ILE A 338 -4.16 4.06 11.55
N ASN A 339 -3.45 3.13 12.23
CA ASN A 339 -3.90 2.63 13.54
C ASN A 339 -3.55 3.54 14.71
N TRP A 340 -2.40 4.22 14.71
CA TRP A 340 -1.97 5.06 15.85
C TRP A 340 -2.18 6.54 15.61
N PHE A 341 -2.06 6.99 14.36
CA PHE A 341 -2.15 8.42 14.03
C PHE A 341 -3.45 8.78 13.31
N HIS A 342 -4.27 7.78 12.94
CA HIS A 342 -5.50 7.95 12.17
C HIS A 342 -5.27 8.79 10.91
N LEU A 343 -4.20 8.46 10.17
CA LEU A 343 -3.81 9.09 8.90
C LEU A 343 -3.95 8.10 7.74
N HIS A 344 -3.87 8.60 6.51
CA HIS A 344 -3.82 7.78 5.29
C HIS A 344 -4.99 6.81 5.15
N PHE A 345 -6.20 7.25 5.54
CA PHE A 345 -7.37 6.38 5.56
C PHE A 345 -7.69 5.83 4.17
N ASP A 346 -7.41 6.61 3.13
CA ASP A 346 -7.61 6.23 1.73
C ASP A 346 -6.46 5.33 1.25
N GLU A 347 -5.21 5.79 1.34
CA GLU A 347 -4.03 5.08 0.85
C GLU A 347 -3.82 3.72 1.53
N ALA A 348 -4.05 3.63 2.84
CA ALA A 348 -3.85 2.40 3.61
C ALA A 348 -4.92 1.33 3.32
N PHE A 349 -6.08 1.68 2.77
CA PHE A 349 -7.12 0.72 2.42
C PHE A 349 -7.26 0.50 0.92
N SER A 350 -7.01 1.54 0.11
CA SER A 350 -6.96 1.45 -1.36
C SER A 350 -5.83 0.51 -1.81
N SER A 351 -4.67 0.58 -1.14
CA SER A 351 -3.54 -0.35 -1.39
C SER A 351 -3.86 -1.81 -1.09
N LEU A 352 -4.87 -2.10 -0.26
CA LEU A 352 -5.32 -3.47 0.03
C LEU A 352 -6.33 -4.01 -0.97
N ARG A 353 -7.02 -3.11 -1.71
CA ARG A 353 -8.04 -3.44 -2.74
C ARG A 353 -9.07 -4.43 -2.21
N ILE A 354 -9.64 -4.10 -1.04
CA ILE A 354 -10.59 -4.97 -0.33
C ILE A 354 -11.96 -4.81 -0.96
N ALA A 355 -12.35 -5.76 -1.82
CA ALA A 355 -13.68 -5.81 -2.42
C ALA A 355 -14.78 -6.36 -1.49
N ASN A 356 -14.40 -6.83 -0.30
CA ASN A 356 -15.28 -7.37 0.72
C ASN A 356 -16.03 -6.27 1.49
N TYR A 357 -16.94 -6.65 2.40
CA TYR A 357 -17.74 -5.75 3.23
C TYR A 357 -18.68 -4.85 2.43
N LYS A 358 -19.56 -5.47 1.64
CA LYS A 358 -20.60 -4.77 0.88
C LYS A 358 -21.85 -4.58 1.71
N SER A 359 -22.55 -3.47 1.51
CA SER A 359 -23.82 -3.21 2.17
C SER A 359 -24.70 -2.29 1.34
N PHE A 360 -26.00 -2.34 1.61
CA PHE A 360 -26.98 -1.39 1.09
C PHE A 360 -28.01 -1.08 2.18
N THR A 361 -28.49 0.17 2.19
CA THR A 361 -29.51 0.62 3.13
C THR A 361 -30.86 0.67 2.42
N ARG A 362 -31.86 0.01 3.00
CA ARG A 362 -33.25 0.01 2.55
C ARG A 362 -34.08 0.94 3.43
N PHE A 363 -34.89 1.75 2.78
CA PHE A 363 -35.86 2.65 3.38
C PHE A 363 -37.27 2.10 3.13
N HIS A 364 -38.07 2.05 4.19
CA HIS A 364 -39.47 1.64 4.13
C HIS A 364 -40.30 2.66 4.91
N ILE A 365 -41.19 3.37 4.22
CA ILE A 365 -42.17 4.24 4.86
C ILE A 365 -43.40 3.37 5.12
N ASN A 366 -43.73 3.15 6.38
CA ASN A 366 -44.86 2.31 6.75
C ASN A 366 -46.20 3.08 6.63
N SER A 367 -47.31 2.40 6.88
CA SER A 367 -48.66 2.99 6.81
C SER A 367 -48.88 4.14 7.80
N ASP A 368 -48.13 4.14 8.91
CA ASP A 368 -48.21 5.17 9.95
C ASP A 368 -47.36 6.40 9.62
N GLY A 369 -46.62 6.38 8.50
CA GLY A 369 -45.73 7.44 8.08
C GLY A 369 -44.33 7.41 8.71
N ASP A 370 -44.04 6.41 9.55
CA ASP A 370 -42.71 6.21 10.13
C ASP A 370 -41.75 5.65 9.06
N LEU A 371 -40.50 6.13 9.10
CA LEU A 371 -39.44 5.66 8.23
C LEU A 371 -38.62 4.58 8.92
N GLU A 372 -38.81 3.33 8.51
CA GLU A 372 -37.99 2.20 8.90
C GLU A 372 -36.75 2.12 8.01
N VAL A 373 -35.58 2.00 8.64
CA VAL A 373 -34.28 1.96 7.97
C VAL A 373 -33.57 0.67 8.34
N PHE A 374 -33.20 -0.13 7.34
CA PHE A 374 -32.49 -1.40 7.50
C PHE A 374 -31.22 -1.38 6.66
N THR A 375 -30.08 -1.71 7.26
CA THR A 375 -28.84 -1.89 6.51
C THR A 375 -28.48 -3.35 6.43
N LEU A 376 -28.43 -3.87 5.20
CA LEU A 376 -28.10 -5.24 4.88
C LEU A 376 -26.65 -5.30 4.40
N ALA A 377 -25.86 -6.24 4.92
CA ALA A 377 -24.45 -6.34 4.61
C ALA A 377 -23.96 -7.78 4.39
N VAL A 378 -22.87 -7.90 3.64
CA VAL A 378 -22.21 -9.15 3.23
C VAL A 378 -20.69 -8.98 3.40
N ASP A 379 -20.10 -9.80 4.26
CA ASP A 379 -18.67 -9.71 4.59
C ASP A 379 -17.76 -10.15 3.44
N LYS A 380 -18.12 -11.24 2.77
CA LYS A 380 -17.32 -11.81 1.68
C LYS A 380 -18.13 -11.80 0.41
N VAL A 381 -17.63 -11.11 -0.60
CA VAL A 381 -18.25 -11.12 -1.93
C VAL A 381 -17.67 -12.24 -2.78
N PRO A 382 -18.50 -12.92 -3.58
CA PRO A 382 -18.00 -13.84 -4.58
C PRO A 382 -17.27 -13.07 -5.69
N ARG A 383 -16.21 -13.67 -6.20
CA ARG A 383 -15.40 -13.17 -7.32
C ARG A 383 -15.78 -13.81 -8.64
N GLU A 384 -16.38 -14.98 -8.56
CA GLU A 384 -16.80 -15.76 -9.72
C GLU A 384 -18.30 -15.98 -9.62
N TRP A 385 -18.98 -15.62 -10.69
CA TRP A 385 -20.42 -15.70 -10.82
C TRP A 385 -20.76 -16.64 -11.96
N LYS A 386 -21.82 -17.42 -11.78
CA LYS A 386 -22.39 -18.28 -12.82
C LYS A 386 -23.86 -17.93 -13.04
N LEU A 387 -24.39 -18.28 -14.21
CA LEU A 387 -25.82 -18.23 -14.44
C LEU A 387 -26.51 -19.20 -13.48
N ASP A 388 -27.58 -18.73 -12.85
CA ASP A 388 -28.42 -19.56 -11.99
C ASP A 388 -29.35 -20.44 -12.87
N PRO A 389 -29.18 -21.77 -12.89
CA PRO A 389 -30.04 -22.66 -13.66
C PRO A 389 -31.51 -22.58 -13.26
N GLU A 390 -31.80 -22.27 -11.99
CA GLU A 390 -33.17 -22.15 -11.50
C GLU A 390 -33.84 -20.88 -12.02
N TRP A 391 -33.07 -19.79 -12.17
CA TRP A 391 -33.53 -18.57 -12.83
C TRP A 391 -33.80 -18.77 -14.32
N ASP A 392 -32.98 -19.55 -15.03
CA ASP A 392 -33.21 -19.81 -16.45
C ASP A 392 -34.34 -20.82 -16.70
N GLY A 393 -34.51 -21.80 -15.79
CA GLY A 393 -35.56 -22.82 -15.86
C GLY A 393 -36.94 -22.34 -15.43
N GLU A 394 -37.05 -21.23 -14.71
CA GLU A 394 -38.35 -20.67 -14.32
C GLU A 394 -39.06 -20.03 -15.53
N PRO A 395 -40.33 -20.39 -15.80
CA PRO A 395 -41.10 -19.84 -16.91
C PRO A 395 -41.18 -18.31 -16.87
N LYS A 396 -40.72 -17.64 -17.93
CA LYS A 396 -40.68 -16.18 -18.02
C LYS A 396 -42.04 -15.64 -18.46
N GLN A 397 -42.83 -15.10 -17.54
CA GLN A 397 -44.04 -14.34 -17.88
C GLN A 397 -43.68 -12.92 -18.36
N LEU A 398 -44.29 -12.46 -19.45
CA LEU A 398 -43.96 -11.21 -20.15
C LEU A 398 -43.98 -9.94 -19.27
N GLN A 399 -44.66 -9.96 -18.13
CA GLN A 399 -44.84 -8.79 -17.25
C GLN A 399 -44.31 -9.00 -15.82
N GLN A 400 -43.72 -10.15 -15.50
CA GLN A 400 -43.25 -10.42 -14.15
C GLN A 400 -41.86 -9.80 -13.91
N LEU A 401 -41.78 -8.84 -12.98
CA LEU A 401 -40.51 -8.24 -12.56
C LEU A 401 -39.64 -9.27 -11.84
N SER A 402 -38.31 -9.22 -12.06
CA SER A 402 -37.38 -10.22 -11.51
C SER A 402 -37.48 -10.39 -10.00
N HIS A 403 -37.69 -9.32 -9.23
CA HIS A 403 -37.78 -9.39 -7.77
C HIS A 403 -39.03 -10.11 -7.24
N ARG A 404 -40.03 -10.40 -8.10
CA ARG A 404 -41.26 -11.14 -7.75
C ARG A 404 -41.20 -12.60 -8.18
N ARG A 405 -40.07 -13.04 -8.73
CA ARG A 405 -39.84 -14.41 -9.16
C ARG A 405 -39.39 -15.27 -7.99
N LYS A 406 -39.56 -16.58 -8.11
CA LYS A 406 -39.07 -17.52 -7.08
C LYS A 406 -37.54 -17.48 -7.00
N HIS A 407 -36.89 -17.33 -8.15
CA HIS A 407 -35.45 -17.13 -8.28
C HIS A 407 -35.24 -15.72 -8.85
N PRO A 408 -35.02 -14.70 -8.02
CA PRO A 408 -35.01 -13.31 -8.49
C PRO A 408 -33.69 -12.89 -9.16
N SER A 409 -32.59 -13.58 -8.86
CA SER A 409 -31.26 -13.27 -9.40
C SER A 409 -30.91 -14.16 -10.58
N LYS A 410 -30.47 -13.54 -11.68
CA LYS A 410 -29.91 -14.27 -12.83
C LYS A 410 -28.56 -14.94 -12.51
N TRP A 411 -27.87 -14.43 -11.49
CA TRP A 411 -26.52 -14.82 -11.13
C TRP A 411 -26.50 -15.44 -9.74
N SER A 412 -25.76 -16.54 -9.60
CA SER A 412 -25.41 -17.16 -8.32
C SER A 412 -23.90 -17.25 -8.18
N ALA A 413 -23.42 -17.34 -6.93
CA ALA A 413 -22.00 -17.56 -6.69
C ALA A 413 -21.53 -18.90 -7.31
N ALA A 414 -20.32 -18.91 -7.87
CA ALA A 414 -19.72 -20.13 -8.38
C ALA A 414 -19.53 -21.19 -7.27
N PRO A 415 -19.52 -22.51 -7.61
CA PRO A 415 -19.31 -23.57 -6.63
C PRO A 415 -18.05 -23.35 -5.79
N GLY A 416 -18.15 -23.51 -4.47
CA GLY A 416 -17.04 -23.27 -3.54
C GLY A 416 -16.97 -21.83 -2.99
N GLN A 417 -17.80 -20.91 -3.49
CA GLN A 417 -18.00 -19.59 -2.90
C GLN A 417 -19.35 -19.52 -2.18
N GLN A 418 -19.45 -18.70 -1.13
CA GLN A 418 -20.71 -18.50 -0.42
C GLN A 418 -21.58 -17.50 -1.19
N ASP A 419 -22.83 -17.87 -1.45
CA ASP A 419 -23.77 -16.97 -2.09
C ASP A 419 -24.14 -15.81 -1.14
N PRO A 420 -24.08 -14.54 -1.60
CA PRO A 420 -24.49 -13.39 -0.80
C PRO A 420 -25.90 -13.50 -0.22
N VAL A 421 -26.84 -14.14 -0.93
CA VAL A 421 -28.22 -14.32 -0.45
C VAL A 421 -28.28 -15.14 0.83
N ASN A 422 -27.34 -16.08 1.01
CA ASN A 422 -27.27 -16.96 2.18
C ASN A 422 -26.43 -16.39 3.33
N THR A 423 -25.69 -15.31 3.08
CA THR A 423 -24.74 -14.73 4.06
C THR A 423 -25.09 -13.30 4.46
N VAL A 424 -26.03 -12.67 3.75
CA VAL A 424 -26.52 -11.33 4.06
C VAL A 424 -27.14 -11.30 5.45
N ARG A 425 -26.82 -10.23 6.20
CA ARG A 425 -27.40 -9.98 7.51
C ARG A 425 -27.73 -8.51 7.70
N VAL A 426 -28.67 -8.23 8.60
CA VAL A 426 -28.94 -6.87 9.04
C VAL A 426 -27.83 -6.45 10.02
N VAL A 427 -27.11 -5.37 9.70
CA VAL A 427 -26.04 -4.82 10.56
C VAL A 427 -26.49 -3.60 11.35
N ASP A 428 -27.60 -2.98 10.97
CA ASP A 428 -28.25 -1.91 11.72
C ASP A 428 -29.72 -1.80 11.30
N GLN A 429 -30.56 -1.46 12.28
CA GLN A 429 -32.00 -1.25 12.11
C GLN A 429 -32.46 -0.15 13.06
N PHE A 430 -33.19 0.84 12.54
CA PHE A 430 -33.80 1.88 13.35
C PHE A 430 -35.04 2.46 12.65
N VAL A 431 -35.86 3.17 13.43
CA VAL A 431 -37.10 3.79 12.97
C VAL A 431 -37.05 5.27 13.29
N ILE A 432 -37.38 6.11 12.31
CA ILE A 432 -37.59 7.55 12.49
C ILE A 432 -39.09 7.78 12.50
N ARG A 433 -39.62 8.22 13.64
CA ARG A 433 -41.06 8.41 13.81
C ARG A 433 -41.54 9.72 13.20
N GLN A 434 -42.72 9.71 12.61
CA GLN A 434 -43.37 10.91 12.06
C GLN A 434 -43.68 11.95 13.17
N ASN A 435 -44.07 11.47 14.35
CA ASN A 435 -44.67 12.27 15.43
C ASN A 435 -43.70 12.78 16.52
N GLU A 436 -42.38 12.77 16.27
CA GLU A 436 -41.49 13.55 17.13
C GLU A 436 -41.74 15.04 16.90
N LYS A 437 -42.68 15.59 17.67
CA LYS A 437 -42.91 17.03 17.76
C LYS A 437 -41.56 17.69 18.04
N PRO A 438 -41.12 18.66 17.21
CA PRO A 438 -39.97 19.48 17.58
C PRO A 438 -40.29 20.15 18.92
N ASP A 439 -39.39 20.05 19.89
CA ASP A 439 -39.45 20.76 21.16
C ASP A 439 -39.31 22.27 20.91
N PHE A 440 -40.33 22.89 20.33
CA PHE A 440 -40.49 24.33 20.35
C PHE A 440 -41.06 24.69 21.71
N VAL A 441 -40.17 25.00 22.66
CA VAL A 441 -40.55 25.84 23.79
C VAL A 441 -40.93 27.19 23.20
N SER A 442 -42.22 27.45 23.10
CA SER A 442 -42.75 28.76 22.72
C SER A 442 -42.33 29.76 23.79
N SER A 443 -41.33 30.59 23.50
CA SER A 443 -41.11 31.83 24.24
C SER A 443 -42.27 32.77 23.93
N ASN A 444 -43.36 32.67 24.69
CA ASN A 444 -44.38 33.71 24.75
C ASN A 444 -43.75 34.94 25.43
N GLY A 445 -43.04 35.74 24.64
CA GLY A 445 -42.77 37.13 24.98
C GLY A 445 -44.08 37.91 24.82
N SER A 446 -44.74 38.17 25.94
CA SER A 446 -45.83 39.14 26.00
C SER A 446 -45.32 40.50 25.52
N VAL A 447 -45.86 40.95 24.39
CA VAL A 447 -45.77 42.34 23.94
C VAL A 447 -46.67 43.15 24.87
N SER A 448 -46.06 43.92 25.77
CA SER A 448 -46.75 45.02 26.46
C SER A 448 -46.59 46.28 25.62
N ARG A 449 -47.74 46.89 25.29
CA ARG A 449 -47.86 48.23 24.71
C ARG A 449 -47.31 49.31 25.63
#